data_AF-A0AAN7ZVG9-F1
#
_entry.id   AF-A0AAN7ZVG9-F1
#
_cell.length_a   1.000
_cell.length_b   1.000
_cell.length_c   1.000
_cell.angle_alpha   90.00
_cell.angle_beta   90.00
_cell.angle_gamma   90.00
#
_symmetry.space_group_name_H-M   'P 1'
#
loop_
_entity.id
_entity.type
_entity.pdbx_description
1 polymer ?
#
loop_
_entity_poly.entity_id
_entity_poly.type
_entity_poly.pdbx_seq_one_letter_code
_entity_poly.pdbx_strand_id
1 'polypeptide(L)'
;MKPGAALIFLGGTYHGAGHNATDDFRTVYGLFFCRGHLRCEENQFLAIPHSKVLSMSTEMQSLLGYKQPKSVLGIVHNKDPMSDLANVLKLVAA
;
A
#
# COMPACT_ATOMS: atom_id res chain seq x y z
N MET A 1 21.91 3.57 10.41
CA MET A 1 20.96 4.64 10.80
C MET A 1 20.38 4.28 12.18
N LYS A 2 20.02 5.25 13.02
CA LYS A 2 19.39 4.97 14.32
C LYS A 2 17.91 4.57 14.12
N PRO A 3 17.32 3.73 15.00
CA PRO A 3 15.89 3.45 14.96
C PRO A 3 15.05 4.74 14.88
N GLY A 4 14.03 4.75 14.01
CA GLY A 4 13.19 5.91 13.72
C GLY A 4 13.66 6.78 12.55
N ALA A 5 14.90 6.63 12.07
CA ALA A 5 15.34 7.28 10.84
C ALA A 5 14.87 6.51 9.60
N ALA A 6 14.58 7.22 8.50
CA ALA A 6 14.12 6.65 7.24
C ALA A 6 15.05 7.03 6.08
N LEU A 7 15.28 6.07 5.18
CA LEU A 7 15.93 6.29 3.89
C LEU A 7 14.84 6.27 2.81
N ILE A 8 14.79 7.32 1.98
CA ILE A 8 13.88 7.43 0.84
C ILE A 8 14.73 7.48 -0.43
N PHE A 9 14.41 6.63 -1.39
CA PHE A 9 15.07 6.60 -2.70
C PHE A 9 14.05 6.36 -3.81
N LEU A 10 14.41 6.73 -5.04
CA LEU A 10 13.57 6.52 -6.22
C LEU A 10 13.81 5.12 -6.78
N GLY A 11 12.79 4.52 -7.42
CA GLY A 11 12.90 3.17 -8.00
C GLY A 11 13.98 3.03 -9.09
N GLY A 12 14.47 4.13 -9.67
CA GLY A 12 15.60 4.14 -10.61
C GLY A 12 16.97 4.30 -9.96
N THR A 13 17.06 4.45 -8.63
CA THR A 13 18.34 4.57 -7.91
C THR A 13 19.02 3.20 -7.86
N TYR A 14 20.25 3.10 -8.35
CA TYR A 14 21.08 1.91 -8.16
C TYR A 14 21.41 1.73 -6.68
N HIS A 15 21.08 0.56 -6.12
CA HIS A 15 21.32 0.24 -4.72
C HIS A 15 21.35 -1.28 -4.51
N GLY A 16 21.83 -1.71 -3.35
CA GLY A 16 21.83 -3.11 -2.91
C GLY A 16 22.11 -3.20 -1.41
N ALA A 17 21.73 -4.31 -0.79
CA ALA A 17 22.04 -4.54 0.61
C ALA A 17 23.54 -4.79 0.78
N GLY A 18 24.20 -4.07 1.69
CA GLY A 18 25.58 -4.33 2.07
C GLY A 18 25.72 -5.59 2.94
N HIS A 19 26.85 -6.28 2.82
CA HIS A 19 27.22 -7.43 3.65
C HIS A 19 27.16 -7.08 5.14
N ASN A 20 26.54 -7.97 5.93
CA ASN A 20 26.52 -7.87 7.38
C ASN A 20 27.67 -8.69 7.95
N ALA A 21 28.68 -8.04 8.50
CA ALA A 21 29.91 -8.67 9.01
C ALA A 21 29.88 -8.94 10.53
N THR A 22 28.70 -8.87 11.16
CA THR A 22 28.49 -9.15 12.58
C THR A 22 27.55 -10.34 12.75
N ASP A 23 27.52 -10.90 13.95
CA ASP A 23 26.61 -12.01 14.31
C ASP A 23 25.18 -11.53 14.64
N ASP A 24 24.94 -10.22 14.60
CA ASP A 24 23.66 -9.59 14.94
C ASP A 24 22.74 -9.41 13.72
N PHE A 25 21.42 -9.44 13.93
CA PHE A 25 20.44 -9.13 12.89
C PHE A 25 20.30 -7.62 12.65
N ARG A 26 20.32 -7.22 11.37
CA ARG A 26 19.96 -5.86 10.94
C ARG A 26 18.56 -5.84 10.32
N THR A 27 17.55 -5.53 11.13
CA THR A 27 16.14 -5.43 10.68
C THR A 27 15.85 -4.11 10.00
N VAL A 28 15.11 -4.16 8.88
CA VAL A 28 14.62 -3.00 8.12
C VAL A 28 13.16 -3.23 7.79
N TYR A 29 12.34 -2.19 7.90
CA TYR A 29 10.97 -2.18 7.36
C TYR A 29 10.98 -1.52 5.98
N GLY A 30 10.57 -2.27 4.96
CA GLY A 30 10.43 -1.76 3.59
C GLY A 30 9.00 -1.29 3.33
N LEU A 31 8.87 -0.07 2.81
CA LEU A 31 7.60 0.46 2.30
C LEU A 31 7.79 0.80 0.83
N PHE A 32 7.07 0.10 -0.03
CA PHE A 32 7.17 0.26 -1.48
C PHE A 32 5.90 0.90 -2.03
N PHE A 33 6.07 2.04 -2.70
CA PHE A 33 4.97 2.79 -3.29
C PHE A 33 5.10 2.78 -4.81
N CYS A 34 3.99 2.54 -5.50
CA CYS A 34 3.88 2.67 -6.94
C CYS A 34 2.79 3.67 -7.31
N ARG A 35 2.74 4.08 -8.58
CA ARG A 35 1.63 4.91 -9.09
C ARG A 35 0.33 4.12 -8.97
N GLY A 36 -0.80 4.76 -8.71
CA GLY A 36 -2.08 4.07 -8.51
C GLY A 36 -2.63 3.30 -9.72
N HIS A 37 -2.02 3.45 -10.90
CA HIS A 37 -2.32 2.64 -12.10
C HIS A 37 -1.37 1.44 -12.27
N LEU A 38 -0.45 1.22 -11.33
CA LEU A 38 0.44 0.06 -11.28
C LEU A 38 -0.05 -0.89 -10.19
N ARG A 39 0.15 -2.18 -10.42
CA ARG A 39 -0.20 -3.22 -9.46
C ARG A 39 0.83 -3.28 -8.33
N CYS A 40 0.36 -3.31 -7.08
CA CYS A 40 1.21 -3.56 -5.91
C CYS A 40 1.74 -5.00 -5.92
N GLU A 41 2.94 -5.20 -5.38
CA GLU A 41 3.54 -6.53 -5.22
C GLU A 41 2.71 -7.41 -4.27
N GLU A 42 2.39 -6.88 -3.08
CA GLU A 42 1.49 -7.54 -2.14
C GLU A 42 0.02 -7.15 -2.42
N ASN A 43 -0.86 -8.15 -2.40
CA ASN A 43 -2.28 -7.94 -2.63
C ASN A 43 -2.99 -7.50 -1.35
N GLN A 44 -2.97 -6.19 -1.09
CA GLN A 44 -3.56 -5.61 0.12
C GLN A 44 -5.07 -5.81 0.24
N PHE A 45 -5.78 -5.94 -0.89
CA PHE A 45 -7.22 -6.21 -0.90
C PHE A 45 -7.57 -7.59 -0.33
N LEU A 46 -6.65 -8.55 -0.39
CA LEU A 46 -6.83 -9.89 0.18
C LEU A 46 -6.12 -10.05 1.53
N ALA A 47 -5.01 -9.35 1.75
CA ALA A 47 -4.21 -9.48 2.95
C ALA A 47 -4.83 -8.77 4.17
N ILE A 48 -5.61 -7.70 3.95
CA ILE A 48 -6.16 -6.88 5.03
C ILE A 48 -7.68 -7.11 5.15
N PRO A 49 -8.19 -7.51 6.32
CA PRO A 49 -9.63 -7.62 6.54
C PRO A 49 -10.37 -6.32 6.26
N HIS A 50 -11.50 -6.39 5.57
CA HIS A 50 -12.34 -5.23 5.25
C HIS A 50 -12.74 -4.41 6.50
N SER A 51 -13.01 -5.10 7.63
CA SER A 51 -13.30 -4.44 8.90
C SER A 51 -12.17 -3.54 9.40
N LYS A 52 -10.91 -3.94 9.15
CA LYS A 52 -9.73 -3.16 9.51
C LYS A 52 -9.52 -1.99 8.56
N VAL A 53 -9.74 -2.18 7.26
CA VAL A 53 -9.67 -1.11 6.25
C VAL A 53 -10.63 0.03 6.61
N LEU A 54 -11.86 -0.30 6.99
CA LEU A 54 -12.89 0.69 7.34
C LEU A 54 -12.53 1.53 8.58
N SER A 55 -11.67 1.04 9.49
CA SER A 55 -11.18 1.81 10.64
C SER A 55 -9.93 2.65 10.36
N MET A 56 -9.34 2.54 9.16
CA MET A 56 -8.14 3.32 8.79
C MET A 56 -8.50 4.74 8.36
N SER A 57 -7.51 5.63 8.37
CA SER A 57 -7.68 6.99 7.83
C SER A 57 -7.92 6.97 6.32
N THR A 58 -8.46 8.06 5.79
CA THR A 58 -8.67 8.26 4.36
C THR A 58 -7.38 8.15 3.55
N GLU A 59 -6.26 8.61 4.11
CA GLU A 59 -4.94 8.52 3.49
C GLU A 59 -4.50 7.07 3.36
N MET A 60 -4.69 6.27 4.42
CA MET A 60 -4.35 4.84 4.41
C MET A 60 -5.23 4.06 3.45
N GLN A 61 -6.55 4.28 3.44
CA GLN A 61 -7.46 3.66 2.47
C GLN A 61 -7.04 4.01 1.03
N SER A 62 -6.63 5.25 0.79
CA SER A 62 -6.12 5.67 -0.51
C SER A 62 -4.80 4.98 -0.87
N LEU A 63 -3.86 4.85 0.08
CA LEU A 63 -2.57 4.17 -0.14
C LEU A 63 -2.73 2.68 -0.40
N LEU A 64 -3.73 2.04 0.20
CA LEU A 64 -4.07 0.63 -0.03
C LEU A 64 -4.75 0.39 -1.39
N GLY A 65 -5.09 1.44 -2.13
CA GLY A 65 -5.63 1.35 -3.49
C GLY A 65 -7.16 1.40 -3.58
N TYR A 66 -7.87 1.77 -2.51
CA TYR A 66 -9.33 1.94 -2.58
C TYR A 66 -9.77 3.23 -3.29
N LYS A 67 -8.85 4.18 -3.47
CA LYS A 67 -9.13 5.43 -4.18
C LYS A 67 -8.89 5.26 -5.68
N GLN A 68 -9.80 5.78 -6.48
CA GLN A 68 -9.56 5.94 -7.90
C GLN A 68 -8.35 6.88 -8.15
N PRO A 69 -7.28 6.44 -8.85
CA PRO A 69 -6.20 7.32 -9.29
C PRO A 69 -6.69 8.30 -10.38
N LYS A 70 -5.82 9.19 -10.86
CA LYS A 70 -6.14 10.12 -11.98
C LYS A 70 -6.45 9.41 -13.32
N SER A 71 -6.33 8.09 -13.39
CA SER A 71 -6.68 7.26 -14.54
C SER A 71 -8.04 6.57 -14.36
N VAL A 72 -8.61 6.03 -15.42
CA VAL A 72 -9.88 5.27 -15.39
C VAL A 72 -9.64 3.81 -15.01
N LEU A 73 -8.95 3.58 -13.88
CA LEU A 73 -8.64 2.25 -13.33
C LEU A 73 -9.04 2.19 -11.86
N GLY A 74 -9.30 0.99 -11.32
CA GLY A 74 -9.66 0.82 -9.91
C GLY A 74 -11.04 1.38 -9.55
N ILE A 75 -11.95 1.50 -10.52
CA ILE A 75 -13.32 1.98 -10.32
C ILE A 75 -14.29 0.84 -9.99
N VAL A 76 -15.35 1.17 -9.25
CA VAL A 76 -16.50 0.29 -9.00
C VAL A 76 -17.76 1.02 -9.45
N HIS A 77 -18.56 0.38 -10.32
CA HIS A 77 -19.77 0.98 -10.93
C HIS A 77 -19.52 2.39 -11.53
N ASN A 78 -18.41 2.56 -12.25
CA ASN A 78 -17.99 3.84 -12.86
C ASN A 78 -17.78 4.99 -11.87
N LYS A 79 -17.47 4.69 -10.60
CA LYS A 79 -17.19 5.67 -9.54
C LYS A 79 -15.94 5.32 -8.75
N ASP A 80 -15.42 6.32 -8.03
CA ASP A 80 -14.39 6.14 -7.02
C ASP A 80 -14.94 5.28 -5.87
N PRO A 81 -14.37 4.09 -5.60
CA PRO A 81 -14.84 3.22 -4.52
C PRO A 81 -14.80 3.90 -3.15
N MET A 82 -13.86 4.83 -2.94
CA MET A 82 -13.77 5.57 -1.67
C MET A 82 -14.94 6.53 -1.42
N SER A 83 -15.75 6.85 -2.43
CA SER A 83 -16.94 7.69 -2.25
C SER A 83 -18.01 7.02 -1.38
N ASP A 84 -18.04 5.68 -1.32
CA ASP A 84 -18.92 4.88 -0.47
C ASP A 84 -18.29 3.51 -0.16
N LEU A 85 -17.10 3.54 0.46
CA LEU A 85 -16.27 2.35 0.62
C LEU A 85 -16.98 1.24 1.43
N ALA A 86 -17.76 1.63 2.45
CA ALA A 86 -18.45 0.68 3.31
C ALA A 86 -19.49 -0.16 2.55
N ASN A 87 -20.24 0.44 1.62
CA ASN A 87 -21.20 -0.32 0.83
C ASN A 87 -20.51 -1.07 -0.32
N VAL A 88 -19.46 -0.51 -0.93
CA VAL A 88 -18.66 -1.22 -1.94
C VAL A 88 -18.12 -2.54 -1.38
N LEU A 89 -17.53 -2.53 -0.18
CA LEU A 89 -16.95 -3.73 0.43
C LEU A 89 -18.00 -4.80 0.80
N LYS A 90 -19.27 -4.42 0.98
CA LYS A 90 -20.37 -5.37 1.22
C LYS A 90 -20.78 -6.12 -0.05
N LEU A 91 -20.54 -5.55 -1.24
CA LEU A 91 -20.89 -6.20 -2.52
C LEU A 91 -20.15 -7.52 -2.74
N VAL A 92 -18.98 -7.67 -2.12
CA VAL A 92 -18.08 -8.82 -2.28
C VAL A 92 -17.97 -9.68 -1.02
N ALA A 93 -18.82 -9.42 -0.02
CA ALA A 93 -18.81 -10.11 1.27
C ALA A 93 -19.78 -11.33 1.32
N ALA A 94 -20.30 -11.76 0.16
CA ALA A 94 -21.19 -12.91 0.01
C ALA A 94 -20.43 -14.19 -0.33
#